data_AF-A0A0D0H283-F1
#
_entry.id   AF-A0A0D0H283-F1
#
_cell.length_a   1.000
_cell.length_b   1.000
_cell.length_c   1.000
_cell.angle_alpha   90.00
_cell.angle_beta   90.00
_cell.angle_gamma   90.00
#
_symmetry.space_group_name_H-M   'P 1'
#
loop_
_entity.id
_entity.type
_entity.pdbx_description
1 polymer ?
#
loop_
_entity_poly.entity_id
_entity_poly.type
_entity_poly.pdbx_seq_one_letter_code
_entity_poly.pdbx_strand_id
1 'polypeptide(L)'
;MIESLQTTSVGMPPIYASVNVLKAEYLVSRRLAFSGEQRLLDAPLGQSPDDSGVYADTLDMAVYGEASSSLVLAQRSTLDLLDKIAVAANEHFSVGLDPENVTFKAFWVKGQPALLHPALPVPPADFTPSALSLAELAVDFTDGIYEAAKTLRNAGTHRLVNLTWAMELDDKPDDATHVRIDLRGLITASHSSLAVARAAYLYLLDLVADREDTRTHDGPVFDMPMFFQD
;
A
#
# COMPACT_ATOMS: atom_id res chain seq x y z
N MET A 1 45.73 5.99 23.34
CA MET A 1 45.41 4.59 23.65
C MET A 1 43.99 4.59 24.16
N ILE A 2 43.03 4.42 23.26
CA ILE A 2 41.61 4.35 23.61
C ILE A 2 41.26 2.87 23.48
N GLU A 3 40.88 2.26 24.60
CA GLU A 3 40.39 0.88 24.63
C GLU A 3 39.23 0.73 23.66
N SER A 4 39.34 -0.24 22.76
CA SER A 4 38.24 -0.61 21.88
C SER A 4 37.11 -1.14 22.74
N LEU A 5 36.01 -0.40 22.82
CA LEU A 5 34.72 -0.98 23.14
C LEU A 5 34.43 -2.02 22.04
N GLN A 6 34.63 -3.29 22.35
CA GLN A 6 34.05 -4.38 21.58
C GLN A 6 32.54 -4.29 21.78
N THR A 7 31.89 -3.45 20.99
CA THR A 7 30.45 -3.56 20.78
C THR A 7 30.24 -4.83 19.98
N THR A 8 29.77 -5.89 20.62
CA THR A 8 29.01 -6.93 19.93
C THR A 8 27.92 -6.23 19.15
N SER A 9 28.12 -6.06 17.84
CA SER A 9 27.11 -5.49 16.96
C SER A 9 25.98 -6.51 16.85
N VAL A 10 25.04 -6.46 17.79
CA VAL A 10 23.73 -7.08 17.59
C VAL A 10 23.14 -6.37 16.38
N GLY A 11 23.22 -7.00 15.21
CA GLY A 11 22.65 -6.44 13.99
C GLY A 11 21.17 -6.23 14.20
N MET A 12 20.67 -5.02 13.93
CA MET A 12 19.25 -4.72 14.05
C MET A 12 18.43 -5.71 13.20
N PRO A 13 17.39 -6.36 13.76
CA PRO A 13 16.62 -7.34 13.01
C PRO A 13 16.06 -6.75 11.70
N PRO A 14 16.11 -7.47 10.57
CA PRO A 14 15.68 -6.95 9.26
C PRO A 14 14.26 -6.40 9.22
N ILE A 15 13.36 -6.93 10.06
CA ILE A 15 11.97 -6.46 10.16
C ILE A 15 11.87 -4.96 10.52
N TYR A 16 12.81 -4.41 11.30
CA TYR A 16 12.83 -2.96 11.60
C TYR A 16 13.08 -2.13 10.34
N ALA A 17 13.99 -2.57 9.48
CA ALA A 17 14.25 -1.92 8.20
C ALA A 17 13.01 -2.00 7.30
N SER A 18 12.38 -3.18 7.21
CA SER A 18 11.15 -3.38 6.45
C SER A 18 10.03 -2.45 6.92
N VAL A 19 9.75 -2.41 8.23
CA VAL A 19 8.70 -1.57 8.80
C VAL A 19 8.96 -0.08 8.57
N ASN A 20 10.22 0.37 8.69
CA ASN A 20 10.59 1.76 8.39
C ASN A 20 10.32 2.13 6.93
N VAL A 21 10.67 1.25 5.98
CA VAL A 21 10.38 1.45 4.55
C VAL A 21 8.87 1.50 4.31
N LEU A 22 8.11 0.52 4.83
CA LEU A 22 6.65 0.46 4.67
C LEU A 22 5.98 1.71 5.23
N LYS A 23 6.39 2.17 6.42
CA LYS A 23 5.87 3.39 7.05
C LYS A 23 6.18 4.64 6.20
N ALA A 24 7.41 4.78 5.72
CA ALA A 24 7.81 5.91 4.89
C ALA A 24 7.00 5.96 3.58
N GLU A 25 6.88 4.84 2.89
CA GLU A 25 6.12 4.73 1.65
C GLU A 25 4.62 5.00 1.86
N TYR A 26 4.03 4.51 2.96
CA TYR A 26 2.67 4.85 3.35
C TYR A 26 2.48 6.37 3.53
N LEU A 27 3.38 7.01 4.28
CA LEU A 27 3.30 8.45 4.55
C LEU A 27 3.43 9.28 3.27
N VAL A 28 4.31 8.87 2.35
CA VAL A 28 4.45 9.52 1.03
C VAL A 28 3.18 9.32 0.21
N SER A 29 2.66 8.10 0.13
CA SER A 29 1.44 7.79 -0.64
C SER A 29 0.24 8.59 -0.12
N ARG A 30 0.07 8.66 1.21
CA ARG A 30 -0.95 9.49 1.85
C ARG A 30 -0.79 10.98 1.55
N ARG A 31 0.45 11.49 1.59
CA ARG A 31 0.73 12.89 1.29
C ARG A 31 0.41 13.22 -0.17
N LEU A 32 0.82 12.36 -1.11
CA LEU A 32 0.51 12.51 -2.53
C LEU A 32 -1.00 12.52 -2.78
N ALA A 33 -1.74 11.61 -2.14
CA ALA A 33 -3.20 11.57 -2.23
C ALA A 33 -3.84 12.87 -1.74
N PHE A 34 -3.51 13.27 -0.51
CA PHE A 34 -4.06 14.48 0.11
C PHE A 34 -3.73 15.75 -0.68
N SER A 35 -2.45 15.96 -1.03
CA SER A 35 -2.03 17.14 -1.76
C SER A 35 -2.58 17.16 -3.19
N GLY A 36 -2.65 16.01 -3.86
CA GLY A 36 -3.23 15.90 -5.20
C GLY A 36 -4.72 16.22 -5.20
N GLU A 37 -5.48 15.62 -4.28
CA GLU A 37 -6.91 15.89 -4.10
C GLU A 37 -7.16 17.37 -3.78
N GLN A 38 -6.47 17.93 -2.78
CA GLN A 38 -6.68 19.30 -2.36
C GLN A 38 -6.43 20.29 -3.52
N ARG A 39 -5.32 20.12 -4.26
CA ARG A 39 -4.99 20.99 -5.41
C ARG A 39 -6.04 20.90 -6.53
N LEU A 40 -6.62 19.72 -6.76
CA LEU A 40 -7.68 19.54 -7.76
C LEU A 40 -8.99 20.18 -7.30
N LEU A 41 -9.34 20.07 -6.02
CA LEU A 41 -10.53 20.71 -5.46
C LEU A 41 -10.41 22.24 -5.43
N ASP A 42 -9.21 22.78 -5.20
CA ASP A 42 -8.93 24.22 -5.18
C ASP A 42 -8.95 24.84 -6.59
N ALA A 43 -8.63 24.07 -7.63
CA ALA A 43 -8.64 24.50 -9.02
C ALA A 43 -9.40 23.50 -9.94
N PRO A 44 -10.74 23.42 -9.84
CA PRO A 44 -11.52 22.50 -10.67
C PRO A 44 -11.33 22.79 -12.16
N LEU A 45 -11.05 21.75 -12.95
CA LEU A 45 -10.70 21.84 -14.39
C LEU A 45 -9.49 22.72 -14.73
N GLY A 46 -8.83 23.32 -13.74
CA GLY A 46 -7.72 24.23 -13.89
C GLY A 46 -6.40 23.59 -13.47
N GLN A 47 -5.31 24.15 -13.96
CA GLN A 47 -3.99 23.82 -13.47
C GLN A 47 -3.75 24.55 -12.14
N SER A 48 -3.13 23.86 -11.17
CA SER A 48 -2.70 24.49 -9.93
C SER A 48 -1.66 25.59 -10.22
N PRO A 49 -1.73 26.77 -9.58
CA PRO A 49 -0.77 27.86 -9.81
C PRO A 49 0.68 27.49 -9.50
N ASP A 50 0.89 26.52 -8.60
CA ASP A 50 2.21 26.06 -8.18
C ASP A 50 2.77 24.95 -9.08
N ASP A 51 2.02 24.54 -10.11
CA ASP A 51 2.48 23.53 -11.07
C ASP A 51 3.50 24.15 -12.03
N SER A 52 4.67 23.54 -12.11
CA SER A 52 5.79 24.04 -12.92
C SER A 52 5.65 23.75 -14.42
N GLY A 53 4.71 22.87 -14.79
CA GLY A 53 4.45 22.47 -16.17
C GLY A 53 3.53 23.43 -16.93
N VAL A 54 3.39 23.20 -18.24
CA VAL A 54 2.31 23.75 -19.05
C VAL A 54 1.78 22.61 -19.91
N TYR A 55 0.47 22.41 -19.91
CA TYR A 55 -0.18 21.28 -20.58
C TYR A 55 -1.12 21.79 -21.67
N ALA A 56 -1.22 21.05 -22.77
CA ALA A 56 -2.13 21.39 -23.85
C ALA A 56 -3.58 21.11 -23.43
N ASP A 57 -4.49 22.02 -23.74
CA ASP A 57 -5.92 21.76 -23.63
C ASP A 57 -6.36 20.83 -24.76
N THR A 58 -6.73 19.61 -24.39
CA THR A 58 -7.17 18.54 -25.29
C THR A 58 -8.67 18.54 -25.55
N LEU A 59 -9.43 19.47 -24.96
CA LEU A 59 -10.89 19.60 -25.08
C LEU A 59 -11.67 18.31 -24.75
N ASP A 60 -11.08 17.41 -23.95
CA ASP A 60 -11.64 16.12 -23.55
C ASP A 60 -12.02 16.06 -22.07
N MET A 61 -12.04 17.22 -21.40
CA MET A 61 -12.31 17.36 -19.96
C MET A 61 -11.32 16.59 -19.06
N ALA A 62 -10.16 16.20 -19.60
CA ALA A 62 -9.09 15.61 -18.83
C ALA A 62 -8.34 16.66 -18.03
N VAL A 63 -7.76 16.21 -16.92
CA VAL A 63 -6.98 17.01 -15.99
C VAL A 63 -5.55 16.55 -16.03
N TYR A 64 -4.69 17.46 -16.46
CA TYR A 64 -3.25 17.25 -16.48
C TYR A 64 -2.59 18.05 -15.36
N GLY A 65 -1.35 17.69 -15.05
CA GLY A 65 -0.58 18.36 -14.01
C GLY A 65 -0.05 17.44 -12.94
N GLU A 66 0.75 18.04 -12.07
CA GLU A 66 1.30 17.41 -10.88
C GLU A 66 0.19 16.88 -9.96
N ALA A 67 -0.94 17.59 -9.86
CA ALA A 67 -2.02 17.21 -8.95
C ALA A 67 -2.72 15.91 -9.37
N SER A 68 -3.10 15.77 -10.65
CA SER A 68 -3.69 14.52 -11.17
C SER A 68 -2.67 13.39 -11.19
N SER A 69 -1.42 13.66 -11.57
CA SER A 69 -0.34 12.68 -11.53
C SER A 69 -0.06 12.18 -10.10
N SER A 70 -0.14 13.07 -9.10
CA SER A 70 0.05 12.71 -7.70
C SER A 70 -1.00 11.71 -7.21
N LEU A 71 -2.27 11.86 -7.60
CA LEU A 71 -3.31 10.90 -7.26
C LEU A 71 -3.05 9.52 -7.88
N VAL A 72 -2.67 9.47 -9.15
CA VAL A 72 -2.35 8.20 -9.83
C VAL A 72 -1.16 7.51 -9.17
N LEU A 73 -0.11 8.26 -8.86
CA LEU A 73 1.08 7.74 -8.17
C LEU A 73 0.77 7.31 -6.74
N ALA A 74 -0.07 8.05 -6.01
CA ALA A 74 -0.50 7.70 -4.67
C ALA A 74 -1.23 6.35 -4.66
N GLN A 75 -2.17 6.16 -5.59
CA GLN A 75 -2.90 4.91 -5.72
C GLN A 75 -1.97 3.74 -6.05
N ARG A 76 -1.07 3.90 -7.02
CA ARG A 76 -0.13 2.85 -7.43
C ARG A 76 0.80 2.46 -6.28
N SER A 77 1.40 3.46 -5.64
CA SER A 77 2.31 3.29 -4.50
C SER A 77 1.61 2.60 -3.32
N THR A 78 0.34 2.91 -3.06
CA THR A 78 -0.45 2.26 -2.01
C THR A 78 -0.69 0.78 -2.27
N LEU A 79 -0.88 0.38 -3.53
CA LEU A 79 -1.06 -1.02 -3.90
C LEU A 79 0.26 -1.80 -3.90
N ASP A 80 1.34 -1.16 -4.35
CA ASP A 80 2.69 -1.73 -4.24
C ASP A 80 3.08 -1.94 -2.77
N LEU A 81 2.65 -1.04 -1.87
CA LEU A 81 2.85 -1.17 -0.42
C LEU A 81 2.19 -2.43 0.16
N LEU A 82 1.00 -2.81 -0.31
CA LEU A 82 0.33 -4.04 0.14
C LEU A 82 1.17 -5.28 -0.22
N ASP A 83 1.69 -5.36 -1.44
CA ASP A 83 2.57 -6.47 -1.83
C ASP A 83 3.85 -6.49 -0.97
N LYS A 84 4.42 -5.32 -0.68
CA LYS A 84 5.61 -5.22 0.20
C LYS A 84 5.32 -5.60 1.65
N ILE A 85 4.11 -5.36 2.16
CA ILE A 85 3.69 -5.87 3.48
C ILE A 85 3.75 -7.40 3.50
N ALA A 86 3.27 -8.06 2.45
CA ALA A 86 3.37 -9.50 2.32
C ALA A 86 4.83 -9.98 2.16
N VAL A 87 5.67 -9.25 1.42
CA VAL A 87 7.12 -9.55 1.32
C VAL A 87 7.81 -9.44 2.68
N ALA A 88 7.50 -8.42 3.47
CA ALA A 88 8.06 -8.26 4.80
C ALA A 88 7.67 -9.42 5.73
N ALA A 89 6.43 -9.89 5.65
CA ALA A 89 5.97 -11.06 6.38
C ALA A 89 6.63 -12.36 5.87
N ASN A 90 6.76 -12.53 4.55
CA ASN A 90 7.43 -13.68 3.93
C ASN A 90 8.87 -13.82 4.45
N GLU A 91 9.61 -12.73 4.50
CA GLU A 91 10.98 -12.68 5.02
C GLU A 91 11.03 -12.95 6.53
N HIS A 92 10.26 -12.18 7.32
CA HIS A 92 10.33 -12.24 8.78
C HIS A 92 9.91 -13.60 9.35
N PHE A 93 8.88 -14.23 8.77
CA PHE A 93 8.44 -15.57 9.16
C PHE A 93 9.16 -16.70 8.42
N SER A 94 10.12 -16.37 7.54
CA SER A 94 10.90 -17.32 6.76
C SER A 94 10.02 -18.32 5.98
N VAL A 95 8.95 -17.82 5.38
CA VAL A 95 7.98 -18.64 4.63
C VAL A 95 8.59 -19.24 3.36
N GLY A 96 9.60 -18.58 2.79
CA GLY A 96 10.42 -19.11 1.70
C GLY A 96 9.82 -18.97 0.30
N LEU A 97 8.84 -18.07 0.13
CA LEU A 97 8.34 -17.72 -1.20
C LEU A 97 9.33 -16.79 -1.90
N ASP A 98 9.38 -16.88 -3.22
CA ASP A 98 10.13 -15.95 -4.06
C ASP A 98 9.54 -14.52 -3.95
N PRO A 99 10.29 -13.53 -3.41
CA PRO A 99 9.80 -12.17 -3.20
C PRO A 99 9.25 -11.51 -4.46
N GLU A 100 9.76 -11.85 -5.65
CA GLU A 100 9.29 -11.27 -6.93
C GLU A 100 7.87 -11.70 -7.29
N ASN A 101 7.41 -12.81 -6.72
CA ASN A 101 6.10 -13.42 -6.99
C ASN A 101 5.12 -13.28 -5.82
N VAL A 102 5.53 -12.64 -4.72
CA VAL A 102 4.66 -12.40 -3.57
C VAL A 102 3.68 -11.27 -3.91
N THR A 103 2.39 -11.58 -3.78
CA THR A 103 1.31 -10.59 -3.83
C THR A 103 0.56 -10.60 -2.52
N PHE A 104 -0.03 -9.47 -2.13
CA PHE A 104 -0.78 -9.36 -0.89
C PHE A 104 -1.83 -10.47 -0.77
N LYS A 105 -2.67 -10.64 -1.80
CA LYS A 105 -3.72 -11.68 -1.82
C LYS A 105 -3.17 -13.09 -1.64
N ALA A 106 -2.20 -13.48 -2.49
CA ALA A 106 -1.76 -14.87 -2.55
C ALA A 106 -0.94 -15.30 -1.32
N PHE A 107 -0.39 -14.35 -0.58
CA PHE A 107 0.42 -14.64 0.59
C PHE A 107 -0.41 -15.09 1.80
N TRP A 108 -1.54 -14.41 2.08
CA TRP A 108 -2.32 -14.64 3.30
C TRP A 108 -3.25 -15.85 3.21
N VAL A 109 -3.77 -16.13 2.01
CA VAL A 109 -4.76 -17.18 1.78
C VAL A 109 -4.35 -18.15 0.67
N LYS A 110 -4.70 -19.43 0.84
CA LYS A 110 -4.46 -20.50 -0.14
C LYS A 110 -5.71 -21.34 -0.34
N GLY A 111 -5.96 -21.75 -1.59
CA GLY A 111 -7.02 -22.70 -1.95
C GLY A 111 -8.41 -22.07 -2.09
N GLN A 112 -9.40 -22.95 -2.29
CA GLN A 112 -10.83 -22.65 -2.35
C GLN A 112 -11.56 -23.74 -1.55
N PRO A 113 -12.15 -23.44 -0.38
CA PRO A 113 -12.24 -22.11 0.27
C PRO A 113 -10.87 -21.56 0.72
N ALA A 114 -10.79 -20.24 0.91
CA ALA A 114 -9.57 -19.56 1.34
C ALA A 114 -9.17 -20.01 2.75
N LEU A 115 -8.02 -20.68 2.87
CA LEU A 115 -7.44 -21.08 4.15
C LEU A 115 -6.17 -20.27 4.43
N LEU A 116 -5.91 -19.96 5.69
CA LEU A 116 -4.67 -19.31 6.13
C LEU A 116 -3.45 -20.06 5.62
N HIS A 117 -2.44 -19.31 5.18
CA HIS A 117 -1.19 -19.93 4.75
C HIS A 117 -0.51 -20.69 5.91
N PRO A 118 -0.21 -22.00 5.79
CA PRO A 118 0.23 -22.84 6.91
C PRO A 118 1.54 -22.42 7.59
N ALA A 119 2.36 -21.63 6.88
CA ALA A 119 3.63 -21.13 7.41
C ALA A 119 3.49 -19.89 8.29
N LEU A 120 2.30 -19.27 8.34
CA LEU A 120 2.04 -18.15 9.22
C LEU A 120 1.84 -18.64 10.66
N PRO A 121 2.33 -17.90 11.67
CA PRO A 121 2.06 -18.26 13.05
C PRO A 121 0.55 -18.17 13.30
N VAL A 122 -0.05 -19.29 13.70
CA VAL A 122 -1.42 -19.33 14.20
C VAL A 122 -1.33 -19.31 15.73
N PRO A 123 -1.82 -18.26 16.41
CA PRO A 123 -1.82 -18.22 17.86
C PRO A 123 -2.72 -19.33 18.45
N PRO A 124 -2.53 -19.67 19.74
CA PRO A 124 -3.47 -20.49 20.50
C PRO A 124 -4.89 -19.89 20.49
N ALA A 125 -5.89 -20.71 20.77
CA ALA A 125 -7.33 -20.50 20.52
C ALA A 125 -8.00 -19.24 21.12
N ASP A 126 -7.29 -18.41 21.89
CA ASP A 126 -7.88 -17.35 22.73
C ASP A 126 -7.70 -15.91 22.20
N PHE A 127 -7.15 -15.71 21.00
CA PHE A 127 -6.95 -14.38 20.39
C PHE A 127 -7.62 -14.25 19.03
N THR A 128 -8.05 -13.03 18.65
CA THR A 128 -8.38 -12.75 17.24
C THR A 128 -7.05 -12.67 16.48
N PRO A 129 -6.70 -13.66 15.64
CA PRO A 129 -5.34 -13.77 15.13
C PRO A 129 -5.05 -12.62 14.17
N SER A 130 -3.98 -11.85 14.40
CA SER A 130 -3.51 -10.81 13.47
C SER A 130 -3.33 -11.36 12.03
N ALA A 131 -2.92 -12.63 11.92
CA ALA A 131 -2.87 -13.37 10.66
C ALA A 131 -4.25 -13.59 10.02
N LEU A 132 -5.29 -13.86 10.82
CA LEU A 132 -6.66 -13.97 10.34
C LEU A 132 -7.17 -12.60 9.87
N SER A 133 -6.91 -11.53 10.61
CA SER A 133 -7.27 -10.17 10.17
C SER A 133 -6.62 -9.79 8.84
N LEU A 134 -5.37 -10.17 8.62
CA LEU A 134 -4.69 -9.99 7.33
C LEU A 134 -5.30 -10.84 6.21
N ALA A 135 -5.71 -12.08 6.51
CA ALA A 135 -6.36 -12.95 5.54
C ALA A 135 -7.77 -12.48 5.17
N GLU A 136 -8.59 -12.10 6.14
CA GLU A 136 -9.91 -11.51 5.89
C GLU A 136 -9.76 -10.21 5.09
N LEU A 137 -8.82 -9.34 5.48
CA LEU A 137 -8.53 -8.13 4.72
C LEU A 137 -8.11 -8.43 3.27
N ALA A 138 -7.34 -9.49 3.04
CA ALA A 138 -6.94 -9.91 1.71
C ALA A 138 -8.13 -10.44 0.88
N VAL A 139 -9.08 -11.15 1.50
CA VAL A 139 -10.31 -11.64 0.86
C VAL A 139 -11.26 -10.48 0.57
N ASP A 140 -11.58 -9.65 1.56
CA ASP A 140 -12.49 -8.50 1.45
C ASP A 140 -12.00 -7.48 0.44
N PHE A 141 -10.69 -7.20 0.47
CA PHE A 141 -10.08 -6.33 -0.51
C PHE A 141 -10.29 -6.90 -1.91
N THR A 142 -10.04 -8.20 -2.10
CA THR A 142 -10.19 -8.89 -3.38
C THR A 142 -11.62 -8.83 -3.93
N ASP A 143 -12.61 -9.22 -3.11
CA ASP A 143 -13.97 -9.49 -3.60
C ASP A 143 -14.79 -8.21 -3.81
N GLY A 144 -14.34 -7.06 -3.29
CA GLY A 144 -15.00 -5.77 -3.46
C GLY A 144 -14.20 -4.72 -4.26
N ILE A 145 -13.02 -4.36 -3.78
CA ILE A 145 -12.31 -3.11 -4.16
C ILE A 145 -11.12 -3.40 -5.11
N TYR A 146 -10.58 -4.62 -5.06
CA TYR A 146 -9.31 -4.95 -5.67
C TYR A 146 -9.35 -5.01 -7.18
N GLU A 147 -10.42 -5.47 -7.82
CA GLU A 147 -10.42 -5.54 -9.29
C GLU A 147 -10.35 -4.13 -9.92
N ALA A 148 -11.06 -3.16 -9.34
CA ALA A 148 -10.94 -1.76 -9.71
C ALA A 148 -9.53 -1.21 -9.38
N ALA A 149 -9.03 -1.48 -8.17
CA ALA A 149 -7.72 -1.03 -7.74
C ALA A 149 -6.56 -1.63 -8.56
N LYS A 150 -6.64 -2.91 -8.91
CA LYS A 150 -5.67 -3.65 -9.74
C LYS A 150 -5.74 -3.22 -11.19
N THR A 151 -6.94 -3.02 -11.73
CA THR A 151 -7.12 -2.42 -13.06
C THR A 151 -6.46 -1.04 -13.10
N LEU A 152 -6.67 -0.24 -12.06
CA LEU A 152 -6.10 1.09 -11.89
C LEU A 152 -4.57 1.07 -11.70
N ARG A 153 -4.03 0.08 -10.99
CA ARG A 153 -2.57 -0.18 -10.90
C ARG A 153 -1.99 -0.52 -12.27
N ASN A 154 -2.57 -1.50 -12.97
CA ASN A 154 -2.11 -1.93 -14.28
C ASN A 154 -2.16 -0.78 -15.29
N ALA A 155 -3.24 0.00 -15.24
CA ALA A 155 -3.39 1.25 -15.97
C ALA A 155 -2.25 2.23 -15.64
N GLY A 156 -2.04 2.57 -14.37
CA GLY A 156 -1.01 3.51 -13.94
C GLY A 156 0.44 3.03 -14.12
N THR A 157 0.66 1.73 -14.38
CA THR A 157 2.00 1.17 -14.66
C THR A 157 2.28 1.09 -16.15
N HIS A 158 1.31 0.71 -16.97
CA HIS A 158 1.56 0.33 -18.37
C HIS A 158 0.80 1.16 -19.40
N ARG A 159 -0.13 2.01 -18.98
CA ARG A 159 -0.98 2.83 -19.85
C ARG A 159 -0.90 4.31 -19.43
N LEU A 160 -1.37 5.18 -20.32
CA LEU A 160 -1.50 6.61 -20.07
C LEU A 160 -2.86 6.88 -19.42
N VAL A 161 -2.83 7.25 -18.14
CA VAL A 161 -4.04 7.53 -17.35
C VAL A 161 -4.47 8.98 -17.58
N ASN A 162 -5.66 9.16 -18.15
CA ASN A 162 -6.31 10.47 -18.28
C ASN A 162 -7.39 10.59 -17.21
N LEU A 163 -7.18 11.49 -16.25
CA LEU A 163 -8.12 11.74 -15.16
C LEU A 163 -9.17 12.76 -15.59
N THR A 164 -10.46 12.51 -15.38
CA THR A 164 -11.54 13.37 -15.91
C THR A 164 -12.51 13.80 -14.83
N TRP A 165 -13.02 15.05 -14.89
CA TRP A 165 -14.02 15.57 -13.92
C TRP A 165 -15.47 15.14 -14.19
N ALA A 166 -15.78 14.75 -15.43
CA ALA A 166 -17.16 14.61 -15.89
C ALA A 166 -17.63 13.15 -15.93
N MET A 167 -18.76 12.94 -15.22
CA MET A 167 -19.71 11.85 -15.36
C MET A 167 -20.10 11.69 -16.83
N GLU A 168 -19.96 10.48 -17.38
CA GLU A 168 -20.37 10.13 -18.74
C GLU A 168 -19.73 11.00 -19.84
N LEU A 169 -18.41 10.84 -20.02
CA LEU A 169 -17.84 11.16 -21.33
C LEU A 169 -18.36 10.15 -22.35
N ASP A 170 -18.84 10.66 -23.49
CA ASP A 170 -19.20 9.94 -24.71
C ASP A 170 -18.45 8.60 -24.87
N ASP A 171 -19.17 7.61 -25.41
CA ASP A 171 -18.88 6.19 -25.68
C ASP A 171 -17.56 5.88 -26.45
N LYS A 172 -16.56 6.77 -26.40
CA LYS A 172 -15.19 6.46 -26.83
C LYS A 172 -14.64 5.34 -25.94
N PRO A 173 -14.45 4.13 -26.47
CA PRO A 173 -13.87 3.07 -25.68
C PRO A 173 -12.45 3.50 -25.27
N ASP A 174 -12.06 3.10 -24.06
CA ASP A 174 -10.65 2.99 -23.71
C ASP A 174 -9.90 2.30 -24.85
N ASP A 175 -8.77 2.86 -25.29
CA ASP A 175 -7.90 2.18 -26.25
C ASP A 175 -6.77 1.43 -25.51
N ALA A 176 -5.98 0.63 -26.22
CA ALA A 176 -4.92 -0.17 -25.59
C ALA A 176 -3.86 0.68 -24.84
N THR A 177 -3.75 1.97 -25.13
CA THR A 177 -2.73 2.89 -24.64
C THR A 177 -3.26 3.88 -23.62
N HIS A 178 -4.44 4.45 -23.81
CA HIS A 178 -5.04 5.46 -22.94
C HIS A 178 -6.23 4.88 -22.18
N VAL A 179 -6.29 5.20 -20.89
CA VAL A 179 -7.39 4.80 -20.00
C VAL A 179 -7.97 6.04 -19.35
N ARG A 180 -9.28 6.19 -19.41
CA ARG A 180 -9.98 7.30 -18.78
C ARG A 180 -10.49 6.88 -17.42
N ILE A 181 -10.22 7.71 -16.42
CA ILE A 181 -10.57 7.41 -15.03
C ILE A 181 -11.31 8.60 -14.46
N ASP A 182 -12.47 8.32 -13.87
CA ASP A 182 -13.23 9.33 -13.16
C ASP A 182 -12.48 9.79 -11.91
N LEU A 183 -12.35 11.11 -11.74
CA LEU A 183 -11.63 11.72 -10.63
C LEU A 183 -12.19 11.29 -9.28
N ARG A 184 -13.51 11.29 -9.11
CA ARG A 184 -14.14 10.93 -7.83
C ARG A 184 -13.94 9.44 -7.52
N GLY A 185 -14.02 8.60 -8.53
CA GLY A 185 -13.67 7.20 -8.48
C GLY A 185 -12.23 6.97 -8.03
N LEU A 186 -11.26 7.70 -8.62
CA LEU A 186 -9.86 7.61 -8.23
C LEU A 186 -9.63 8.08 -6.78
N ILE A 187 -10.22 9.19 -6.35
CA ILE A 187 -10.10 9.69 -4.98
C ILE A 187 -10.67 8.65 -3.99
N THR A 188 -11.87 8.12 -4.28
CA THR A 188 -12.53 7.11 -3.44
C THR A 188 -11.71 5.82 -3.37
N ALA A 189 -11.16 5.38 -4.50
CA ALA A 189 -10.27 4.23 -4.56
C ALA A 189 -8.97 4.48 -3.79
N SER A 190 -8.41 5.69 -3.86
CA SER A 190 -7.20 6.10 -3.12
C SER A 190 -7.43 6.08 -1.62
N HIS A 191 -8.54 6.64 -1.14
CA HIS A 191 -8.90 6.59 0.28
C HIS A 191 -9.12 5.17 0.79
N SER A 192 -9.87 4.37 0.04
CA SER A 192 -10.11 2.96 0.37
C SER A 192 -8.80 2.18 0.43
N SER A 193 -7.93 2.33 -0.58
CA SER A 193 -6.64 1.64 -0.65
C SER A 193 -5.71 2.07 0.49
N LEU A 194 -5.68 3.36 0.84
CA LEU A 194 -4.89 3.87 1.97
C LEU A 194 -5.40 3.31 3.31
N ALA A 195 -6.71 3.23 3.49
CA ALA A 195 -7.30 2.65 4.69
C ALA A 195 -6.91 1.16 4.84
N VAL A 196 -7.02 0.39 3.75
CA VAL A 196 -6.60 -1.02 3.71
C VAL A 196 -5.10 -1.17 3.97
N ALA A 197 -4.25 -0.36 3.33
CA ALA A 197 -2.81 -0.41 3.55
C ALA A 197 -2.42 -0.05 4.99
N ARG A 198 -3.10 0.92 5.60
CA ARG A 198 -2.90 1.25 7.02
C ARG A 198 -3.29 0.09 7.92
N ALA A 199 -4.44 -0.53 7.69
CA ALA A 199 -4.89 -1.68 8.46
C ALA A 199 -3.93 -2.87 8.32
N ALA A 200 -3.53 -3.21 7.09
CA ALA A 200 -2.57 -4.26 6.81
C ALA A 200 -1.21 -4.02 7.48
N TYR A 201 -0.73 -2.78 7.47
CA TYR A 201 0.50 -2.43 8.17
C TYR A 201 0.38 -2.64 9.69
N LEU A 202 -0.72 -2.20 10.31
CA LEU A 202 -0.94 -2.38 11.75
C LEU A 202 -1.04 -3.87 12.10
N TYR A 203 -1.82 -4.65 11.35
CA TYR A 203 -1.94 -6.09 11.58
C TYR A 203 -0.62 -6.84 11.35
N LEU A 204 0.26 -6.36 10.47
CA LEU A 204 1.61 -6.91 10.36
C LEU A 204 2.41 -6.67 11.64
N LEU A 205 2.33 -5.47 12.23
CA LEU A 205 3.02 -5.17 13.48
C LEU A 205 2.49 -6.00 14.64
N ASP A 206 1.16 -6.14 14.72
CA ASP A 206 0.51 -6.99 15.72
C ASP A 206 0.94 -8.46 15.53
N LEU A 207 0.98 -8.96 14.29
CA LEU A 207 1.42 -10.33 14.00
C LEU A 207 2.89 -10.57 14.36
N VAL A 208 3.76 -9.57 14.16
CA VAL A 208 5.17 -9.64 14.59
C VAL A 208 5.24 -9.65 16.12
N ALA A 209 4.50 -8.76 16.79
CA ALA A 209 4.47 -8.70 18.25
C ALA A 209 3.96 -10.01 18.87
N ASP A 210 2.83 -10.53 18.37
CA ASP A 210 2.26 -11.81 18.77
C ASP A 210 3.29 -12.95 18.67
N ARG A 211 4.10 -12.96 17.60
CA ARG A 211 5.16 -13.96 17.42
C ARG A 211 6.29 -13.79 18.42
N GLU A 212 6.75 -12.56 18.65
CA GLU A 212 7.86 -12.30 19.55
C GLU A 212 7.46 -12.57 21.01
N ASP A 213 6.24 -12.23 21.45
CA ASP A 213 5.74 -12.51 22.80
C ASP A 213 5.71 -14.01 23.14
N THR A 214 5.60 -14.89 22.13
CA THR A 214 5.65 -16.35 22.32
C THR A 214 7.09 -16.91 22.42
N ARG A 215 8.11 -16.10 22.14
CA ARG A 215 9.53 -16.52 22.18
C ARG A 215 10.12 -16.19 23.55
N THR A 216 10.92 -17.10 24.09
CA THR A 216 11.81 -16.77 25.20
C THR A 216 12.94 -15.87 24.70
N HIS A 217 13.02 -14.65 25.23
CA HIS A 217 14.04 -13.68 24.86
C HIS A 217 15.29 -13.81 25.73
N ASP A 218 16.44 -14.03 25.10
CA ASP A 218 17.76 -13.82 25.69
C ASP A 218 18.40 -12.61 24.97
N GLY A 219 18.29 -11.41 25.55
CA GLY A 219 18.85 -10.18 24.98
C GLY A 219 18.02 -8.91 25.16
N PRO A 220 18.45 -7.78 24.57
CA PRO A 220 17.73 -6.51 24.63
C PRO A 220 16.42 -6.56 23.84
N VAL A 221 15.35 -6.01 24.42
CA VAL A 221 14.03 -5.84 23.79
C VAL A 221 13.98 -4.47 23.13
N PHE A 222 13.42 -4.41 21.92
CA PHE A 222 13.25 -3.18 21.14
C PHE A 222 11.77 -2.99 20.81
N ASP A 223 11.28 -1.75 20.92
CA ASP A 223 9.89 -1.43 20.60
C ASP A 223 9.69 -1.25 19.08
N MET A 224 8.57 -1.76 18.56
CA MET A 224 8.21 -1.61 17.16
C MET A 224 7.84 -0.14 16.84
N PRO A 225 8.26 0.42 15.69
CA PRO A 225 8.03 1.81 15.34
C PRO A 225 6.57 2.08 14.90
N MET A 226 5.65 2.13 15.86
CA MET A 226 4.23 2.45 15.65
C MET A 226 4.03 3.87 15.11
N PHE A 227 2.86 4.16 14.51
CA PHE A 227 2.46 5.53 14.24
C PHE A 227 2.21 6.24 15.59
N PHE A 228 2.79 7.42 15.78
CA PHE A 228 2.43 8.27 16.92
C PHE A 228 0.98 8.74 16.73
N GLN A 229 0.13 8.50 17.73
CA GLN A 229 -1.15 9.18 17.86
C GLN A 229 -0.88 10.47 18.64
N ASP A 230 -0.89 11.60 17.93
CA ASP A 230 -1.14 12.91 18.54
C ASP A 230 -2.65 13.18 18.52
#